data_AF-A0AAU3JTR8-F1
#
_entry.id   AF-A0AAU3JTR8-F1
#
_cell.length_a   1.000
_cell.length_b   1.000
_cell.length_c   1.000
_cell.angle_alpha   90.00
_cell.angle_beta   90.00
_cell.angle_gamma   90.00
#
_symmetry.space_group_name_H-M   'P 1'
#
loop_
_entity.id
_entity.type
_entity.pdbx_description
1 polymer ?
#
loop_
_entity_poly.entity_id
_entity_poly.type
_entity_poly.pdbx_seq_one_letter_code
_entity_poly.pdbx_strand_id
1 'polypeptide(L)'
;MDPFVRIADRIEAARSVNANDQIWLLRRLDDLREAWRDLPPGLPQCVIHGDAWGGNVAVTANGDVLMDFERCAYGPPRMGFDVDCRSSGHLREGVGRCLCQVLRGVRP
;
A
#
# COMPACT_ATOMS: atom_id res chain seq x y z
N MET A 1 -13.48 1.81 -7.46
CA MET A 1 -12.18 2.08 -8.12
C MET A 1 -11.56 0.73 -8.43
N ASP A 2 -11.10 0.52 -9.66
CA ASP A 2 -10.37 -0.70 -10.05
C ASP A 2 -8.87 -0.48 -9.78
N PRO A 3 -8.23 -1.24 -8.86
CA PRO A 3 -6.83 -1.05 -8.51
C PRO A 3 -5.86 -1.58 -9.59
N PHE A 4 -6.34 -2.35 -10.57
CA PHE A 4 -5.49 -3.00 -11.59
C PHE A 4 -5.37 -2.22 -12.90
N VAL A 5 -5.96 -1.03 -12.96
CA VAL A 5 -5.95 -0.15 -14.13
C VAL A 5 -4.53 0.09 -14.62
N ARG A 6 -4.29 -0.13 -15.93
CA ARG A 6 -3.02 0.07 -16.65
C ARG A 6 -1.86 -0.83 -16.22
N ILE A 7 -2.06 -1.79 -15.31
CA ILE A 7 -0.98 -2.70 -14.89
C ILE A 7 -0.61 -3.65 -16.04
N ALA A 8 -1.61 -4.21 -16.74
CA ALA A 8 -1.40 -5.05 -17.92
C ALA A 8 -0.58 -4.30 -19.00
N ASP A 9 -1.03 -3.10 -19.39
CA ASP A 9 -0.33 -2.25 -20.37
C ASP A 9 1.14 -2.00 -19.99
N ARG A 10 1.43 -1.80 -18.70
CA ARG A 10 2.79 -1.58 -18.20
C ARG A 10 3.65 -2.84 -18.24
N ILE A 11 3.08 -4.00 -17.89
CA ILE A 11 3.77 -5.29 -18.00
C ILE A 11 4.08 -5.58 -19.47
N GLU A 12 3.13 -5.30 -20.37
CA GLU A 12 3.29 -5.50 -21.81
C GLU A 12 4.34 -4.58 -22.44
N ALA A 13 4.41 -3.33 -21.98
CA ALA A 13 5.39 -2.36 -22.45
C ALA A 13 6.80 -2.54 -21.84
N ALA A 14 6.97 -3.41 -20.84
CA ALA A 14 8.22 -3.54 -20.10
C ALA A 14 9.31 -4.22 -20.95
N ARG A 15 10.39 -3.49 -21.25
CA ARG A 15 11.55 -4.00 -22.00
C ARG A 15 12.66 -4.59 -21.13
N SER A 16 12.55 -4.40 -19.82
CA SER A 16 13.56 -4.82 -18.83
C SER A 16 13.31 -6.21 -18.25
N VAL A 17 12.23 -6.88 -18.66
CA VAL A 17 11.85 -8.24 -18.23
C VAL A 17 11.86 -9.17 -19.43
N ASN A 18 12.22 -10.43 -19.24
CA ASN A 18 12.16 -11.42 -20.30
C ASN A 18 10.71 -11.90 -20.53
N ALA A 19 10.47 -12.59 -21.64
CA ALA A 19 9.14 -13.06 -22.02
C ALA A 19 8.52 -14.03 -20.99
N ASN A 20 9.32 -14.87 -20.33
CA ASN A 20 8.81 -15.81 -19.33
C ASN A 20 8.32 -15.07 -18.09
N ASP A 21 9.08 -14.08 -17.62
CA ASP A 21 8.70 -13.24 -16.47
C ASP A 21 7.47 -12.39 -16.80
N GLN A 22 7.37 -11.89 -18.04
CA GLN A 22 6.21 -11.15 -18.51
C GLN A 22 4.94 -12.02 -18.48
N ILE A 23 5.01 -13.25 -18.99
CA ILE A 23 3.89 -14.22 -18.93
C ILE A 23 3.54 -14.53 -17.48
N TRP A 24 4.54 -14.72 -16.62
CA TRP A 24 4.32 -14.98 -15.20
C TRP A 24 3.61 -13.81 -14.50
N LEU A 25 4.04 -12.57 -14.77
CA LEU A 25 3.43 -11.36 -14.20
C LEU A 25 1.98 -11.17 -14.63
N LEU A 26 1.67 -11.44 -15.91
CA LEU A 26 0.29 -11.37 -16.41
C LEU A 26 -0.61 -12.42 -15.76
N ARG A 27 -0.14 -13.67 -15.61
CA ARG A 27 -0.88 -14.70 -14.86
C ARG A 27 -1.10 -14.29 -13.41
N ARG A 28 -0.07 -13.77 -12.76
CA ARG A 28 -0.15 -13.29 -11.38
C ARG A 28 -1.15 -12.14 -11.24
N LEU A 29 -1.24 -11.26 -12.24
CA LEU A 29 -2.23 -10.19 -12.29
C LEU A 29 -3.65 -10.76 -12.35
N ASP A 30 -3.90 -11.78 -13.18
CA ASP A 30 -5.22 -12.43 -13.25
C ASP A 30 -5.61 -13.09 -11.91
N ASP A 31 -4.67 -13.80 -11.27
CA ASP A 31 -4.89 -14.40 -9.95
C ASP A 31 -5.28 -13.34 -8.90
N LEU A 32 -4.61 -12.17 -8.93
CA LEU A 32 -4.91 -11.07 -8.02
C LEU A 32 -6.27 -10.43 -8.30
N ARG A 33 -6.69 -10.34 -9.58
CA ARG A 33 -8.01 -9.82 -9.96
C ARG A 33 -9.13 -10.75 -9.51
N GLU A 34 -8.90 -12.06 -9.55
CA GLU A 34 -9.82 -13.04 -9.01
C GLU A 34 -9.93 -12.93 -7.49
N ALA A 35 -8.80 -13.00 -6.78
CA ALA A 35 -8.77 -12.84 -5.32
C ALA A 35 -9.42 -11.52 -4.86
N TRP A 36 -9.23 -10.43 -5.61
CA TRP A 36 -9.83 -9.13 -5.32
C TRP A 36 -11.36 -9.13 -5.39
N ARG A 37 -11.96 -9.89 -6.31
CA ARG A 37 -13.42 -10.01 -6.42
C ARG A 37 -14.02 -10.73 -5.21
N ASP A 38 -13.29 -11.68 -4.66
CA ASP A 38 -13.75 -12.53 -3.55
C ASP A 38 -13.43 -11.94 -2.16
N LEU A 39 -12.89 -10.72 -2.11
CA LEU A 39 -12.49 -10.12 -0.85
C LEU A 39 -13.71 -9.81 0.03
N PRO A 40 -13.71 -10.22 1.31
CA PRO A 40 -14.86 -10.00 2.18
C PRO A 40 -15.15 -8.50 2.36
N PRO A 41 -16.43 -8.08 2.32
CA PRO A 41 -16.81 -6.74 2.74
C PRO A 41 -16.56 -6.61 4.25
N GLY A 42 -16.04 -5.48 4.74
CA GLY A 42 -16.04 -5.32 6.20
C GLY A 42 -15.05 -4.37 6.88
N LEU A 43 -14.19 -3.63 6.17
CA LEU A 43 -13.36 -2.64 6.86
C LEU A 43 -13.89 -1.22 6.64
N PRO A 44 -13.96 -0.39 7.71
CA PRO A 44 -14.37 1.00 7.59
C PRO A 44 -13.42 1.73 6.64
N GLN A 45 -13.96 2.65 5.86
CA GLN A 45 -13.16 3.46 4.93
C GLN A 45 -12.12 4.28 5.73
N CYS A 46 -10.86 4.22 5.31
CA CYS A 46 -9.77 5.07 5.81
C CYS A 46 -9.08 5.81 4.66
N VAL A 47 -8.36 6.88 5.01
CA VAL A 47 -7.31 7.39 4.14
C VAL A 47 -6.13 6.42 4.20
N ILE A 48 -5.60 6.07 3.04
CA ILE A 48 -4.49 5.14 2.83
C ILE A 48 -3.36 5.96 2.22
N HIS A 49 -2.14 5.82 2.75
CA HIS A 49 -0.99 6.61 2.27
C HIS A 49 -0.66 6.35 0.79
N GLY A 50 -0.74 5.08 0.38
CA GLY A 50 -0.43 4.64 -0.98
C GLY A 50 1.06 4.47 -1.28
N ASP A 51 1.93 4.87 -0.34
CA ASP A 51 3.39 4.69 -0.43
C ASP A 51 4.05 4.68 0.96
N ALA A 52 3.52 3.88 1.89
CA ALA A 52 4.01 3.84 3.27
C ALA A 52 5.26 2.96 3.35
N TRP A 53 6.44 3.58 3.40
CA TRP A 53 7.72 2.91 3.66
C TRP A 53 8.64 3.83 4.48
N GLY A 54 9.73 3.29 5.02
CA GLY A 54 10.58 4.01 5.98
C GLY A 54 11.14 5.34 5.49
N GLY A 55 11.36 5.51 4.18
CA GLY A 55 11.81 6.79 3.60
C GLY A 55 10.77 7.92 3.67
N ASN A 56 9.49 7.56 3.81
CA ASN A 56 8.36 8.51 3.89
C ASN A 56 7.93 8.77 5.34
N VAL A 57 8.75 8.40 6.33
CA VAL A 57 8.48 8.60 7.75
C VAL A 57 9.62 9.38 8.40
N ALA A 58 9.31 10.56 8.93
CA ALA A 58 10.23 11.33 9.77
C ALA A 58 9.98 10.99 11.25
N VAL A 59 10.99 10.43 11.92
CA VAL A 59 10.94 10.17 13.37
C VAL A 59 11.38 11.43 14.11
N THR A 60 10.50 11.97 14.95
CA THR A 60 10.79 13.17 15.75
C THR A 60 10.71 12.86 17.25
N ALA A 61 11.23 13.75 18.09
CA ALA A 61 11.09 13.64 19.54
C ALA A 61 9.63 13.63 20.02
N ASN A 62 8.70 14.14 19.21
CA ASN A 62 7.27 14.23 19.51
C ASN A 62 6.44 13.12 18.85
N GLY A 63 7.08 12.23 18.08
CA GLY A 63 6.43 11.15 17.35
C GLY A 63 6.78 11.11 15.86
N ASP A 64 6.19 10.14 15.18
CA ASP A 64 6.44 9.87 13.77
C ASP A 64 5.52 10.72 12.88
N VAL A 65 6.09 11.31 11.84
CA VAL A 65 5.39 12.13 10.85
C VAL A 65 5.47 11.43 9.50
N LEU A 66 4.31 11.06 8.94
CA LEU A 66 4.22 10.59 7.55
C LEU A 66 4.34 11.78 6.59
N MET A 67 5.01 11.55 5.48
CA MET A 67 5.28 12.53 4.42
C MET A 67 5.03 11.88 3.06
N ASP A 68 4.90 12.70 2.01
CA ASP A 68 4.66 12.24 0.65
C ASP A 68 3.27 11.60 0.40
N PHE A 69 2.23 12.43 0.55
CA PHE A 69 0.82 12.04 0.41
C PHE A 69 0.32 12.02 -1.04
N GLU A 70 1.20 12.07 -2.05
CA GLU A 70 0.80 12.20 -3.46
C GLU A 70 0.01 10.98 -3.97
N ARG A 71 0.19 9.82 -3.31
CA ARG A 71 -0.46 8.55 -3.65
C ARG A 71 -1.63 8.19 -2.74
N CYS A 72 -2.10 9.16 -1.95
CA CYS A 72 -3.17 8.90 -1.00
C CYS A 72 -4.47 8.53 -1.68
N ALA A 73 -5.15 7.53 -1.11
CA ALA A 73 -6.45 7.07 -1.57
C ALA A 73 -7.41 6.96 -0.39
N TYR A 74 -8.71 7.06 -0.67
CA TYR A 74 -9.77 6.79 0.31
C TYR A 74 -10.40 5.43 0.01
N GLY A 75 -10.35 4.52 0.97
CA GLY A 75 -10.85 3.16 0.78
C GLY A 75 -10.72 2.29 2.03
N PRO A 76 -11.19 1.03 1.99
CA PRO A 76 -10.92 0.07 3.05
C PRO A 76 -9.40 -0.12 3.24
N PRO A 77 -8.87 -0.21 4.48
CA PRO A 77 -7.42 -0.30 4.75
C PRO A 77 -6.68 -1.40 3.98
N ARG A 78 -7.36 -2.48 3.63
CA ARG A 78 -6.81 -3.59 2.82
C ARG A 78 -6.30 -3.16 1.43
N MET A 79 -6.71 -1.99 0.92
CA MET A 79 -6.23 -1.49 -0.37
C MET A 79 -4.80 -0.90 -0.28
N GLY A 80 -4.31 -0.64 0.94
CA GLY A 80 -2.93 -0.26 1.17
C GLY A 80 -2.07 -1.50 1.41
N PHE A 81 -0.92 -1.57 0.74
CA PHE A 81 0.20 -2.34 1.25
C PHE A 81 0.86 -1.47 2.33
N ASP A 82 0.45 -1.64 3.58
CA ASP A 82 1.28 -1.18 4.70
C ASP A 82 2.46 -2.15 4.76
N VAL A 83 3.64 -1.68 4.34
CA VAL A 83 4.87 -2.38 4.68
C VAL A 83 4.96 -2.31 6.21
N ASP A 84 5.06 -3.46 6.88
CA ASP A 84 5.36 -3.47 8.30
C ASP A 84 6.72 -2.79 8.50
N CYS A 85 6.69 -1.51 8.91
CA CYS A 85 7.88 -0.70 9.11
C CYS A 85 8.82 -1.29 10.16
N ARG A 86 8.43 -2.38 10.86
CA ARG A 86 9.27 -3.17 11.76
C ARG A 86 10.57 -3.69 11.12
N SER A 87 10.63 -3.87 9.81
CA SER A 87 11.85 -4.38 9.13
C SER A 87 13.01 -3.37 9.13
N SER A 88 12.72 -2.08 9.36
CA SER A 88 13.73 -1.05 9.63
C SER A 88 13.81 -0.90 11.15
N GLY A 89 14.75 -1.59 11.80
CA GLY A 89 14.82 -1.80 13.26
C GLY A 89 15.03 -0.58 14.15
N HIS A 90 14.31 0.52 13.91
CA HIS A 90 14.35 1.78 14.67
C HIS A 90 12.96 2.29 15.07
N LEU A 91 11.87 1.58 14.74
CA LEU A 91 10.52 2.05 15.04
C LEU A 91 9.89 1.25 16.20
N ARG A 92 9.40 1.98 17.20
CA ARG A 92 8.71 1.44 18.38
C ARG A 92 7.47 0.66 17.94
N GLU A 93 7.11 -0.39 18.68
CA GLU A 93 5.97 -1.26 18.38
C GLU A 93 4.68 -0.45 18.11
N GLY A 94 4.22 -0.41 16.86
CA GLY A 94 2.95 0.24 16.50
C GLY A 94 2.89 1.03 15.18
N VAL A 95 3.91 1.01 14.33
CA VAL A 95 4.01 1.95 13.18
C VAL A 95 3.45 1.41 11.86
N GLY A 96 3.06 0.13 11.77
CA GLY A 96 2.36 -0.43 10.59
C GLY A 96 0.86 -0.17 10.60
N ARG A 97 0.44 1.09 10.65
CA ARG A 97 -0.96 1.47 10.90
C ARG A 97 -1.48 2.39 9.78
N CYS A 98 -2.62 2.02 9.14
CA CYS A 98 -3.35 2.85 8.16
C CYS A 98 -3.39 4.30 8.66
N LEU A 99 -3.38 5.32 7.78
CA LEU A 99 -3.46 6.74 8.21
C LEU A 99 -4.63 6.98 9.19
N CYS A 100 -5.72 6.21 9.07
CA CYS A 100 -6.81 6.12 10.06
C CYS A 100 -6.35 5.85 11.51
N GLN A 101 -5.43 4.92 11.71
CA GLN A 101 -4.95 4.51 13.02
C GLN A 101 -3.88 5.46 13.57
N VAL A 102 -3.14 6.19 12.71
CA VAL A 102 -2.27 7.30 13.12
C VAL A 102 -3.11 8.51 13.56
N LEU A 103 -4.14 8.87 12.77
CA LEU A 103 -5.03 10.00 13.07
C LEU A 103 -5.95 9.76 14.28
N ARG A 104 -6.32 8.51 14.60
CA ARG A 104 -7.07 8.18 15.83
C ARG A 104 -6.28 8.43 17.13
N GLY A 105 -4.95 8.58 17.06
CA GLY A 105 -4.10 8.96 18.19
C GLY A 105 -3.97 10.47 18.38
N VAL A 106 -4.32 11.27 17.36
CA VAL A 106 -4.29 12.74 17.41
C VAL A 106 -5.67 13.21 17.85
N ARG A 107 -5.90 13.29 19.17
CA ARG A 107 -7.02 14.08 19.68
C ARG A 107 -6.67 15.57 19.54
N PRO A 108 -7.63 16.44 19.17
CA PRO A 108 -7.41 17.88 19.10
C PRO A 108 -6.98 18.46 20.45
#